data_AF-A0A540K6C0-F1
#
_entry.id   AF-A0A540K6C0-F1
#
_cell.length_a   1.000
_cell.length_b   1.000
_cell.length_c   1.000
_cell.angle_alpha   90.00
_cell.angle_beta   90.00
_cell.angle_gamma   90.00
#
_symmetry.space_group_name_H-M   'P 1'
#
loop_
_entity.id
_entity.type
_entity.pdbx_description
1 polymer ?
#
loop_
_entity_poly.entity_id
_entity_poly.type
_entity_poly.pdbx_seq_one_letter_code
_entity_poly.pdbx_strand_id
1 'polypeptide(L)'
;MGTVKKPCMVFLCFLFLLSWIFNVAAVAAVENTTIQVNVGVVVDLDQPSQSGKMYLSCIKMAIEDFYASHAHFKTRLVLNTRDSKQSVVGAAAAGSLSLSHMMMSYYNG
;
A
#
# COMPACT_ATOMS: atom_id res chain seq x y z
N MET A 1 -38.18 13.03 46.33
CA MET A 1 -38.71 12.50 45.05
C MET A 1 -38.00 13.22 43.91
N GLY A 2 -36.87 12.68 43.42
CA GLY A 2 -36.06 13.33 42.40
C GLY A 2 -36.58 13.01 41.00
N THR A 3 -36.97 14.03 40.23
CA THR A 3 -37.39 13.86 38.83
C THR A 3 -36.15 13.78 37.94
N VAL A 4 -35.96 12.63 37.28
CA VAL A 4 -34.88 12.46 36.30
C VAL A 4 -35.30 13.18 35.02
N LYS A 5 -34.58 14.25 34.66
CA LYS A 5 -34.80 15.02 33.42
C LYS A 5 -34.44 14.13 32.22
N LYS A 6 -35.43 13.84 31.37
CA LYS A 6 -35.26 13.03 30.16
C LYS A 6 -34.36 13.80 29.16
N PRO A 7 -33.30 13.18 28.62
CA PRO A 7 -32.41 13.87 27.70
C PRO A 7 -33.15 14.24 26.40
N CYS A 8 -32.97 15.48 25.95
CA CYS A 8 -33.56 15.98 24.71
C CYS A 8 -32.96 15.24 23.49
N MET A 9 -33.80 14.81 22.55
CA MET A 9 -33.36 14.07 21.35
C MET A 9 -32.29 14.81 20.54
N VAL A 10 -32.36 16.15 20.50
CA VAL A 10 -31.37 17.01 19.84
C VAL A 10 -29.98 16.89 20.49
N PHE A 11 -29.95 16.75 21.82
CA PHE A 11 -28.72 16.57 22.57
C PHE A 11 -28.06 15.22 22.24
N LEU A 12 -28.85 14.15 22.08
CA LEU A 12 -28.36 12.83 21.68
C LEU A 12 -27.79 12.83 20.25
N CYS A 13 -28.46 13.50 19.29
CA CYS A 13 -27.95 13.63 17.93
C CYS A 13 -26.62 14.38 17.88
N PHE A 14 -26.48 15.45 18.66
CA PHE A 14 -25.24 16.24 18.72
C PHE A 14 -24.07 15.42 19.26
N LEU A 15 -24.28 14.61 20.30
CA LEU A 15 -23.26 13.69 20.82
C LEU A 15 -22.83 12.63 19.79
N PHE A 16 -23.78 12.12 19.01
CA PHE A 16 -23.49 11.14 17.96
C PHE A 16 -22.64 11.75 16.84
N LEU A 17 -22.97 12.99 16.43
CA LEU A 17 -22.19 13.73 15.43
C LEU A 17 -20.79 14.07 15.94
N LEU A 18 -20.66 14.53 17.19
CA LEU A 18 -19.36 14.79 17.81
C LEU A 18 -18.50 13.52 17.88
N SER A 19 -19.10 12.38 18.25
CA SER A 19 -18.41 11.10 18.27
C SER A 19 -17.93 10.68 16.88
N TRP A 20 -18.76 10.86 15.85
CA TRP A 20 -18.39 10.57 14.46
C TRP A 20 -17.20 11.43 14.00
N ILE A 21 -17.26 12.74 14.26
CA ILE A 21 -16.19 13.69 13.90
C ILE A 21 -14.89 13.32 14.61
N PHE A 22 -14.95 12.94 15.89
CA PHE A 22 -13.78 12.56 16.68
C PHE A 22 -13.10 11.29 16.15
N ASN A 23 -13.87 10.28 15.74
CA ASN A 23 -13.33 9.06 15.13
C ASN A 23 -12.63 9.35 13.79
N VAL A 24 -13.21 10.22 12.96
CA VAL A 24 -12.59 10.64 11.67
C VAL A 24 -11.28 11.41 11.91
N ALA A 25 -11.27 12.33 12.87
CA ALA A 25 -10.07 13.10 13.22
C ALA A 25 -8.96 12.21 13.81
N ALA A 26 -9.32 11.21 14.63
CA ALA A 26 -8.37 10.25 15.21
C ALA A 26 -7.69 9.39 14.14
N VAL A 27 -8.42 8.98 13.09
CA VAL A 27 -7.85 8.24 11.95
C VAL A 27 -6.88 9.12 11.13
N ALA A 28 -7.19 10.41 10.99
CA ALA A 28 -6.34 11.35 10.26
C ALA A 28 -5.04 11.73 11.02
N ALA A 29 -5.02 11.61 12.35
CA ALA A 29 -3.88 11.96 13.19
C ALA A 29 -2.83 10.85 13.36
N VAL A 30 -3.00 9.69 12.71
CA VAL A 30 -1.98 8.63 12.71
C VAL A 30 -0.76 9.13 11.93
N GLU A 31 0.34 9.38 12.62
CA GLU A 31 1.64 9.59 11.97
C GLU A 31 2.05 8.34 11.21
N ASN A 32 1.85 8.40 9.89
CA ASN A 32 2.19 7.36 8.95
C ASN A 32 3.67 7.43 8.60
N THR A 33 4.53 7.06 9.55
CA THR A 33 5.91 6.68 9.23
C THR A 33 5.85 5.42 8.36
N THR A 34 5.83 5.60 7.04
CA THR A 34 5.78 4.47 6.10
C THR A 34 7.20 4.02 5.76
N ILE A 35 7.47 2.73 5.96
CA ILE A 35 8.77 2.14 5.65
C ILE A 35 8.67 1.52 4.25
N GLN A 36 9.41 2.08 3.29
CA GLN A 36 9.41 1.54 1.94
C GLN A 36 10.27 0.27 1.87
N VAL A 37 9.73 -0.77 1.26
CA VAL A 37 10.43 -2.04 1.03
C VAL A 37 10.52 -2.26 -0.47
N ASN A 38 11.73 -2.12 -1.01
CA ASN A 38 11.98 -2.26 -2.43
C ASN A 38 12.03 -3.74 -2.84
N VAL A 39 11.26 -4.11 -3.87
CA VAL A 39 11.19 -5.49 -4.39
C VAL A 39 11.49 -5.46 -5.89
N GLY A 40 12.50 -6.21 -6.32
CA GLY A 40 12.82 -6.37 -7.74
C GLY A 40 11.95 -7.43 -8.38
N VAL A 41 11.34 -7.12 -9.53
CA VAL A 41 10.55 -8.08 -10.33
C VAL A 41 11.12 -8.10 -11.74
N VAL A 42 11.64 -9.24 -12.18
CA VAL A 42 12.10 -9.44 -13.56
C VAL A 42 11.11 -10.35 -14.25
N VAL A 43 10.45 -9.84 -15.29
CA VAL A 43 9.39 -10.56 -16.00
C VAL A 43 9.43 -10.20 -17.48
N ASP A 44 8.98 -11.13 -18.32
CA ASP A 44 8.94 -10.93 -19.76
C ASP A 44 7.68 -10.16 -20.17
N LEU A 45 7.83 -8.88 -20.52
CA LEU A 45 6.70 -7.99 -20.82
C LEU A 45 6.36 -7.94 -22.32
N ASP A 46 7.29 -8.35 -23.16
CA ASP A 46 7.21 -8.25 -24.62
C ASP A 46 6.67 -9.55 -25.27
N GLN A 47 6.43 -10.60 -24.49
CA GLN A 47 5.83 -11.85 -24.97
C GLN A 47 4.47 -11.64 -25.64
N PRO A 48 4.22 -12.26 -26.81
CA PRO A 48 2.92 -12.19 -27.49
C PRO A 48 1.75 -12.68 -26.62
N SER A 49 2.01 -13.66 -25.74
CA SER A 49 1.02 -14.21 -24.81
C SER A 49 0.63 -13.25 -23.68
N GLN A 50 1.37 -12.14 -23.49
CA GLN A 50 1.17 -11.14 -22.44
C GLN A 50 1.10 -11.69 -21.00
N SER A 51 1.52 -12.94 -20.80
CA SER A 51 1.51 -13.62 -19.50
C SER A 51 2.28 -12.83 -18.44
N GLY A 52 3.41 -12.23 -18.78
CA GLY A 52 4.17 -11.39 -17.86
C GLY A 52 3.44 -10.14 -17.38
N LYS A 53 2.64 -9.51 -18.26
CA LYS A 53 1.77 -8.38 -17.88
C LYS A 53 0.65 -8.83 -16.96
N MET A 54 0.05 -9.99 -17.26
CA MET A 54 -0.98 -10.58 -16.41
C MET A 54 -0.44 -10.86 -15.00
N TYR A 55 0.73 -11.51 -14.89
CA TYR A 55 1.36 -11.80 -13.60
C TYR A 55 1.67 -10.52 -12.83
N LEU A 56 2.22 -9.49 -13.49
CA LEU A 56 2.51 -8.21 -12.86
C LEU A 56 1.25 -7.52 -12.33
N SER A 57 0.15 -7.56 -13.09
CA SER A 57 -1.14 -7.01 -12.65
C SER A 57 -1.70 -7.77 -11.45
N CYS A 58 -1.62 -9.11 -11.44
CA CYS A 58 -2.03 -9.92 -10.29
C CYS A 58 -1.22 -9.57 -9.04
N ILE A 59 0.09 -9.37 -9.16
CA ILE A 59 0.95 -8.96 -8.03
C ILE A 59 0.51 -7.58 -7.52
N LYS A 60 0.28 -6.60 -8.40
CA LYS A 60 -0.17 -5.26 -8.00
C LYS A 60 -1.52 -5.30 -7.27
N MET A 61 -2.50 -6.01 -7.81
CA MET A 61 -3.81 -6.17 -7.17
C MET A 61 -3.68 -6.84 -5.80
N ALA A 62 -2.87 -7.90 -5.68
CA ALA A 62 -2.66 -8.58 -4.40
C ALA A 62 -2.04 -7.65 -3.34
N ILE A 63 -1.15 -6.73 -3.76
CA ILE A 63 -0.57 -5.73 -2.86
C ILE A 63 -1.63 -4.70 -2.43
N GLU A 64 -2.44 -4.22 -3.36
CA GLU A 64 -3.56 -3.32 -3.08
C GLU A 64 -4.55 -3.96 -2.10
N ASP A 65 -4.99 -5.20 -2.37
CA ASP A 65 -5.89 -5.97 -1.51
C ASP A 65 -5.30 -6.22 -0.12
N PHE A 66 -4.00 -6.54 -0.06
CA PHE A 66 -3.30 -6.73 1.21
C PHE A 66 -3.32 -5.45 2.06
N TYR A 67 -3.00 -4.30 1.49
CA TYR A 67 -2.99 -3.05 2.25
C TYR A 67 -4.38 -2.46 2.51
N ALA A 68 -5.36 -2.76 1.66
CA ALA A 68 -6.76 -2.42 1.92
C ALA A 68 -7.32 -3.16 3.15
N SER A 69 -6.95 -4.45 3.30
CA SER A 69 -7.32 -5.26 4.47
C SER A 69 -6.44 -5.01 5.70
N HIS A 70 -5.23 -4.48 5.52
CA HIS A 70 -4.24 -4.27 6.59
C HIS A 70 -3.74 -2.82 6.65
N ALA A 71 -4.65 -1.85 6.78
CA ALA A 71 -4.33 -0.42 6.76
C ALA A 71 -3.26 0.01 7.79
N HIS A 72 -3.18 -0.68 8.93
CA HIS A 72 -2.25 -0.39 10.03
C HIS A 72 -0.81 -0.86 9.79
N PHE A 73 -0.56 -1.67 8.76
CA PHE A 73 0.81 -2.06 8.42
C PHE A 73 1.57 -0.81 7.96
N LYS A 74 2.75 -0.58 8.53
CA LYS A 74 3.57 0.60 8.22
C LYS A 74 4.49 0.39 7.01
N THR A 75 4.80 -0.84 6.66
CA THR A 75 5.63 -1.16 5.50
C THR A 75 4.83 -0.99 4.20
N ARG A 76 5.45 -0.45 3.16
CA ARG A 76 4.87 -0.33 1.81
C ARG A 76 5.82 -0.95 0.79
N LEU A 77 5.37 -2.00 0.10
CA LEU A 77 6.12 -2.65 -0.98
C LEU A 77 6.19 -1.71 -2.19
N VAL A 78 7.40 -1.50 -2.71
CA VAL A 78 7.66 -0.74 -3.94
C VAL A 78 8.21 -1.71 -4.98
N LEU A 79 7.44 -1.94 -6.04
CA LEU A 79 7.83 -2.87 -7.11
C LEU A 79 8.73 -2.17 -8.14
N ASN A 80 9.96 -2.64 -8.24
CA ASN A 80 10.91 -2.25 -9.28
C ASN A 80 10.88 -3.30 -10.39
N THR A 81 10.00 -3.08 -11.37
CA THR A 81 9.81 -4.03 -12.48
C THR A 81 10.85 -3.80 -13.58
N ARG A 82 11.45 -4.88 -14.08
CA ARG A 82 12.33 -4.87 -15.26
C ARG A 82 11.90 -5.94 -16.24
N ASP A 83 12.08 -5.63 -17.52
CA ASP A 83 11.76 -6.53 -18.61
C ASP A 83 12.93 -7.47 -18.91
N SER A 84 12.66 -8.77 -19.01
CA SER A 84 13.68 -9.76 -19.38
C SER A 84 14.02 -9.77 -20.88
N LYS A 85 13.21 -9.08 -21.72
CA LYS A 85 13.43 -9.02 -23.18
C LYS A 85 13.53 -10.39 -23.83
N GLN A 86 12.70 -11.34 -23.38
CA GLN A 86 12.68 -12.73 -23.85
C GLN A 86 14.05 -13.44 -23.82
N SER A 87 14.99 -12.98 -23.00
CA SER A 87 16.38 -13.45 -22.98
C SER A 87 16.86 -13.73 -21.57
N VAL A 88 17.55 -14.85 -21.37
CA VAL A 88 18.19 -15.18 -20.08
C VAL A 88 19.29 -14.18 -19.72
N VAL A 89 20.00 -13.66 -20.73
CA VAL A 89 21.02 -12.62 -20.54
C VAL A 89 20.36 -11.28 -20.22
N GLY A 90 19.25 -10.97 -20.89
CA GLY A 90 18.42 -9.80 -20.58
C GLY A 90 17.89 -9.83 -19.15
N ALA A 91 17.39 -10.99 -18.71
CA ALA A 91 16.93 -11.20 -17.33
C ALA A 91 18.06 -11.03 -16.31
N ALA A 92 19.24 -11.63 -16.56
CA ALA A 92 20.40 -11.52 -15.67
C ALA A 92 20.90 -10.07 -15.57
N ALA A 93 20.97 -9.35 -16.69
CA ALA A 93 21.34 -7.95 -16.73
C ALA A 93 20.33 -7.06 -15.98
N ALA A 94 19.03 -7.30 -16.21
CA ALA A 94 17.95 -6.60 -15.51
C ALA A 94 17.99 -6.83 -13.98
N GLY A 95 18.27 -8.05 -13.54
CA GLY A 95 18.44 -8.39 -12.13
C GLY A 95 19.66 -7.70 -11.51
N SER A 96 20.81 -7.75 -12.21
CA SER A 96 22.06 -7.11 -11.76
C SER A 96 21.89 -5.58 -11.64
N LEU A 97 21.23 -4.96 -12.62
CA LEU A 97 20.94 -3.53 -12.59
C LEU A 97 19.96 -3.18 -11.46
N SER A 98 18.95 -4.01 -11.22
CA SER A 98 17.99 -3.81 -10.13
C SER A 98 18.66 -3.83 -8.77
N LEU A 99 19.65 -4.71 -8.56
CA LEU A 99 20.41 -4.77 -7.32
C LEU A 99 21.18 -3.46 -7.09
N SER A 100 21.89 -2.96 -8.11
CA SER A 100 22.61 -1.69 -8.02
C SER A 100 21.68 -0.51 -7.71
N HIS A 101 20.52 -0.45 -8.36
CA HIS A 101 19.52 0.59 -8.11
C HIS A 101 18.95 0.49 -6.69
N MET A 102 18.66 -0.72 -6.21
CA MET A 102 18.15 -0.94 -4.87
C MET A 102 19.18 -0.58 -3.79
N MET A 103 20.47 -0.87 -4.01
CA MET A 103 21.56 -0.42 -3.13
C MET A 103 21.71 1.10 -3.09
N MET A 104 21.57 1.77 -4.24
CA MET A 104 21.57 3.24 -4.28
C MET A 104 20.36 3.83 -3.57
N SER A 105 19.16 3.26 -3.73
CA SER A 105 17.97 3.68 -2.98
C SER A 105 18.11 3.43 -1.47
N TYR A 106 18.82 2.37 -1.06
CA TYR A 106 19.10 2.11 0.35
C TYR A 106 20.06 3.14 0.96
N TYR A 107 21.08 3.58 0.20
CA TYR A 107 22.08 4.52 0.70
C TYR A 107 21.59 5.99 0.71
N ASN A 108 20.63 6.34 -0.16
CA ASN A 108 20.10 7.71 -0.28
C ASN A 108 18.79 7.95 0.50
N GLY A 109 18.30 6.96 1.25
CA GLY A 109 17.13 7.06 2.11
C GLY A 109 17.51 7.19 3.58
#